data_AF-A0A849ALZ6-F1
#
_entry.id   AF-A0A849ALZ6-F1
#
_cell.length_a   1.000
_cell.length_b   1.000
_cell.length_c   1.000
_cell.angle_alpha   90.00
_cell.angle_beta   90.00
_cell.angle_gamma   90.00
#
_symmetry.space_group_name_H-M   'P 1'
#
loop_
_entity.id
_entity.type
_entity.pdbx_description
1 polymer ?
#
loop_
_entity_poly.entity_id
_entity_poly.type
_entity_poly.pdbx_seq_one_letter_code
_entity_poly.pdbx_strand_id
1 'polypeptide(L)' 'MTATIAFCGINGYRFVLSNDEAYTLIIDVTTGALDDIPTLAARVERSTAPWT' A
#
# COMPACT_ATOMS: atom_id res chain seq x y z
N MET A 1 4.81 -1.16 -6.62
CA MET A 1 3.48 -0.95 -6.01
C MET A 1 2.32 -1.49 -6.87
N THR A 2 2.39 -1.47 -8.20
CA THR A 2 1.32 -2.02 -9.07
C THR A 2 0.96 -3.48 -8.77
N ALA A 3 1.96 -4.33 -8.50
CA ALA A 3 1.73 -5.72 -8.12
C ALA A 3 0.99 -5.86 -6.77
N THR A 4 1.34 -5.05 -5.77
CA THR A 4 0.67 -5.03 -4.46
C THR A 4 -0.78 -4.55 -4.57
N ILE A 5 -1.01 -3.50 -5.35
CA ILE A 5 -2.37 -2.97 -5.59
C ILE A 5 -3.21 -4.01 -6.35
N ALA A 6 -2.65 -4.64 -7.39
CA ALA A 6 -3.32 -5.71 -8.13
C ALA A 6 -3.62 -6.91 -7.22
N PHE A 7 -2.67 -7.31 -6.38
CA PHE A 7 -2.86 -8.40 -5.41
C PHE A 7 -3.97 -8.08 -4.40
N CYS A 8 -3.96 -6.88 -3.79
CA CYS A 8 -5.04 -6.44 -2.89
C CYS A 8 -6.39 -6.42 -3.62
N GLY A 9 -6.44 -5.91 -4.85
CA GLY A 9 -7.64 -5.87 -5.68
C GLY A 9 -8.22 -7.26 -5.96
N ILE A 10 -7.38 -8.22 -6.34
CA ILE A 10 -7.79 -9.62 -6.54
C ILE A 10 -8.34 -10.25 -5.26
N ASN A 11 -7.85 -9.82 -4.09
CA ASN A 11 -8.31 -10.27 -2.77
C ASN A 11 -9.50 -9.46 -2.21
N GLY A 12 -10.12 -8.60 -3.00
CA GLY A 12 -11.31 -7.84 -2.57
C GLY A 12 -11.01 -6.61 -1.71
N TYR A 13 -9.77 -6.13 -1.70
CA TYR A 13 -9.37 -4.89 -1.02
C TYR A 13 -9.06 -3.79 -2.04
N ARG A 14 -9.42 -2.55 -1.69
CA ARG A 14 -9.00 -1.34 -2.41
C ARG A 14 -8.06 -0.52 -1.55
N PHE A 15 -7.12 0.17 -2.17
CA PHE A 15 -6.39 1.23 -1.49
C PHE A 15 -7.30 2.45 -1.35
N VAL A 16 -7.28 3.07 -0.17
CA VAL A 16 -8.05 4.29 0.16
C VAL A 16 -7.15 5.51 0.36
N LEU A 17 -5.93 5.45 -0.14
CA LEU A 17 -4.98 6.56 -0.11
C LEU A 17 -5.37 7.65 -1.12
N SER A 18 -5.15 8.90 -0.72
CA SER A 18 -5.07 10.01 -1.67
C SER A 18 -3.88 9.83 -2.62
N ASN A 19 -3.87 10.58 -3.72
CA ASN A 19 -2.78 10.51 -4.71
C ASN A 19 -1.42 10.82 -4.07
N ASP A 20 -1.37 11.86 -3.22
CA ASP A 20 -0.16 12.27 -2.52
C ASP A 20 0.33 11.19 -1.55
N GLU A 21 -0.57 10.60 -0.76
CA GLU A 21 -0.21 9.53 0.17
C GLU A 21 0.27 8.26 -0.55
N ALA A 22 -0.35 7.93 -1.69
CA ALA A 22 0.10 6.84 -2.53
C ALA A 22 1.49 7.12 -3.11
N TYR A 23 1.76 8.37 -3.51
CA TYR A 23 3.06 8.79 -4.00
C TYR A 23 4.13 8.71 -2.91
N THR A 24 3.85 9.21 -1.70
CA THR A 24 4.75 9.09 -0.54
C THR A 24 5.08 7.62 -0.24
N LEU A 25 4.08 6.74 -0.22
CA LEU A 25 4.31 5.30 0.01
C LEU A 25 5.25 4.68 -1.04
N ILE A 26 5.10 5.07 -2.31
CA ILE A 26 6.01 4.62 -3.39
C ILE A 26 7.43 5.13 -3.13
N ILE A 27 7.59 6.41 -2.79
CA ILE A 27 8.91 7.00 -2.53
C ILE A 27 9.56 6.32 -1.32
N ASP A 28 8.84 6.11 -0.22
CA ASP A 28 9.41 5.50 0.98
C ASP A 28 9.91 4.07 0.73
N VAL A 29 9.15 3.27 -0.05
CA VAL A 29 9.57 1.91 -0.42
C VAL A 29 10.76 1.92 -1.39
N THR A 30 10.74 2.80 -2.40
CA THR A 30 11.80 2.84 -3.42
C THR A 30 13.12 3.40 -2.91
N THR A 31 13.07 4.30 -1.93
CA THR A 31 14.25 4.86 -1.28
C THR A 31 14.79 3.97 -0.16
N GLY A 32 14.06 2.91 0.21
CA GLY A 32 14.41 2.06 1.34
C GLY A 32 14.13 2.70 2.71
N ALA A 33 13.44 3.84 2.75
CA ALA A 33 12.95 4.45 4.00
C ALA A 33 11.88 3.58 4.68
N LEU A 34 11.21 2.72 3.90
CA LEU A 34 10.30 1.69 4.37
C LEU A 34 10.72 0.33 3.78
N ASP A 35 11.73 -0.29 4.37
CA ASP A 35 12.31 -1.58 3.96
C ASP A 35 11.93 -2.76 4.89
N ASP A 36 11.36 -2.47 6.07
CA ASP A 36 10.84 -3.46 7.01
C ASP A 36 9.46 -4.00 6.60
N ILE A 37 9.39 -5.31 6.37
CA ILE A 37 8.18 -6.01 5.89
C ILE A 37 7.00 -5.89 6.88
N PRO A 38 7.16 -6.13 8.21
CA PRO A 38 6.10 -5.88 9.18
C PRO A 38 5.54 -4.45 9.14
N THR A 39 6.41 -3.45 9.05
CA THR A 39 6.00 -2.04 9.01
C THR A 39 5.27 -1.73 7.71
N LEU A 40 5.74 -2.25 6.58
CA LEU A 40 5.08 -2.14 5.29
C LEU A 40 3.69 -2.79 5.32
N ALA A 41 3.58 -4.00 5.86
CA ALA A 41 2.31 -4.71 5.99
C ALA A 41 1.29 -3.91 6.82
N ALA A 42 1.70 -3.41 8.00
CA ALA A 42 0.85 -2.58 8.85
C ALA A 42 0.44 -1.27 8.17
N ARG A 43 1.32 -0.70 7.35
CA ARG A 43 1.03 0.51 6.56
C ARG A 43 0.00 0.21 5.46
N VAL A 44 0.18 -0.89 4.73
CA VAL A 44 -0.76 -1.35 3.68
C VAL A 44 -2.12 -1.68 4.26
N GLU A 45 -2.18 -2.38 5.39
CA GLU A 45 -3.44 -2.70 6.07
C GLU A 45 -4.22 -1.44 6.44
N ARG A 46 -3.56 -0.45 7.06
CA ARG A 46 -4.18 0.86 7.37
C ARG A 46 -4.60 1.67 6.13
N SER A 47 -4.03 1.34 4.98
CA SER A 47 -4.24 2.04 3.71
C SER A 47 -5.24 1.34 2.80
N THR A 48 -5.79 0.20 3.23
CA THR A 48 -6.73 -0.59 2.45
C THR A 48 -8.08 -0.69 3.15
N ALA A 49 -9.12 -0.81 2.35
CA ALA A 49 -10.47 -1.09 2.81
C ALA A 49 -11.06 -2.22 1.96
N PRO A 50 -11.95 -3.05 2.51
CA PRO A 50 -12.68 -4.01 1.70
C PRO A 50 -13.53 -3.30 0.64
N TRP A 51 -13.79 -3.98 -0.48
CA TRP A 51 -14.61 -3.49 -1.58
C TRP A 51 -16.12 -3.46 -1.30
N THR A 52 -16.55 -4.01 -0.16
CA THR A 52 -17.95 -4.03 0.30
C THR A 52 -18.60 -2.65 0.34
#